data_AF-A0A498G097-F1
#
_entry.id   AF-A0A498G097-F1
#
_cell.length_a   1.000
_cell.length_b   1.000
_cell.length_c   1.000
_cell.angle_alpha   90.00
_cell.angle_beta   90.00
_cell.angle_gamma   90.00
#
_symmetry.space_group_name_H-M   'P 1'
#
loop_
_entity.id
_entity.type
_entity.pdbx_description
1 polymer ?
#
loop_
_entity_poly.entity_id
_entity_poly.type
_entity_poly.pdbx_seq_one_letter_code
_entity_poly.pdbx_strand_id
1 'polypeptide(L)' 'MSTTEAVERESEPDADDRWASVRDMPPSAKLVAKILDYEDTLTQSQIAEESLLPPRTVRYALSRLEDEGAV' A
#
# COMPACT_ATOMS: atom_id res chain seq x y z
N MET A 1 -19.24 -20.93 24.74
CA MET A 1 -18.25 -21.15 23.67
C MET A 1 -17.85 -19.78 23.15
N SER A 2 -16.55 -19.57 23.07
CA SER A 2 -15.84 -18.30 23.30
C SER A 2 -16.17 -17.16 22.34
N THR A 3 -16.27 -15.96 22.91
CA THR A 3 -16.03 -14.71 22.18
C THR A 3 -14.60 -14.79 21.65
N THR A 4 -14.42 -14.70 20.33
CA THR A 4 -13.09 -14.38 19.81
C THR A 4 -12.90 -12.91 20.11
N GLU A 5 -12.07 -12.62 21.12
CA GLU A 5 -11.41 -11.33 21.29
C GLU A 5 -10.84 -10.93 19.92
N ALA A 6 -11.54 -10.00 19.27
CA ALA A 6 -11.01 -9.28 18.14
C ALA A 6 -9.82 -8.51 18.70
N VAL A 7 -8.64 -8.93 18.28
CA VAL A 7 -7.36 -8.35 18.64
C VAL A 7 -7.40 -6.84 18.39
N GLU A 8 -7.60 -6.08 19.46
CA GLU A 8 -7.30 -4.65 19.54
C GLU A 8 -5.77 -4.54 19.56
N ARG A 9 -5.12 -4.57 18.39
CA ARG A 9 -3.78 -4.00 18.27
C ARG A 9 -3.92 -2.50 18.18
N GLU A 10 -4.22 -1.87 19.31
CA GLU A 10 -3.87 -0.47 19.52
C GLU A 10 -2.36 -0.43 19.71
N SER A 11 -1.61 -0.64 18.61
CA SER A 11 -0.19 -0.35 18.58
C SER A 11 -0.08 1.17 18.68
N GLU A 12 0.61 1.66 19.72
CA GLU A 12 1.04 3.05 19.81
C GLU A 12 1.59 3.50 18.44
N PRO A 13 1.36 4.75 18.00
CA PRO A 13 1.89 5.19 16.72
C PRO A 13 3.42 5.15 16.81
N ASP A 14 4.01 4.06 16.33
CA ASP A 14 5.41 3.97 16.02
C ASP A 14 5.70 5.19 15.14
N ALA A 15 6.56 6.09 15.62
CA ALA A 15 6.94 7.28 14.87
C ALA A 15 7.56 6.94 13.50
N ASP A 16 7.89 5.67 13.27
CA ASP A 16 8.39 5.06 12.04
C ASP A 16 7.34 4.20 11.30
N ASP A 17 6.03 4.38 11.52
CA ASP A 17 5.02 3.72 10.69
C ASP A 17 5.00 4.30 9.27
N ARG A 18 5.90 3.79 8.42
CA ARG A 18 6.03 4.12 6.99
C ARG A 18 4.74 3.92 6.19
N TRP A 19 3.74 3.21 6.74
CA TRP A 19 2.45 2.96 6.10
C TRP A 19 1.35 3.93 6.52
N ALA A 20 1.62 4.88 7.42
CA ALA A 20 0.62 5.79 7.95
C ALA A 20 -0.13 6.54 6.83
N SER A 21 0.59 7.11 5.86
CA SER A 21 0.00 7.80 4.70
C SER A 21 -0.74 6.86 3.74
N VAL A 22 -0.35 5.58 3.69
CA VAL A 22 -0.93 4.58 2.79
C VAL A 22 -2.27 4.03 3.30
N ARG A 23 -2.51 4.00 4.62
CA ARG A 23 -3.71 3.39 5.24
C ARG A 23 -5.03 3.96 4.69
N ASP A 24 -5.07 5.28 4.49
CA ASP A 24 -6.24 6.03 4.01
C ASP A 24 -6.35 6.12 2.48
N MET A 25 -5.39 5.54 1.75
CA MET A 25 -5.39 5.56 0.30
C MET A 25 -6.38 4.57 -0.34
N PRO A 26 -6.76 4.79 -1.62
CA PRO A 26 -7.57 3.84 -2.39
C PRO A 26 -6.95 2.43 -2.45
N PRO A 27 -7.75 1.36 -2.58
CA PRO A 27 -7.26 -0.02 -2.59
C PRO A 27 -6.15 -0.29 -3.62
N SER A 28 -6.23 0.32 -4.80
CA SER A 28 -5.21 0.19 -5.85
C SER A 28 -3.85 0.75 -5.42
N ALA A 29 -3.82 1.88 -4.72
CA ALA A 29 -2.59 2.48 -4.23
C ALA A 29 -1.96 1.64 -3.11
N LYS A 30 -2.79 1.14 -2.19
CA LYS A 30 -2.35 0.21 -1.14
C LYS A 30 -1.71 -1.05 -1.70
N LEU A 31 -2.30 -1.62 -2.75
CA LEU A 31 -1.75 -2.79 -3.43
C LEU A 31 -0.38 -2.48 -4.07
N VAL A 32 -0.27 -1.37 -4.81
CA VAL A 32 1.00 -0.98 -5.45
C VAL A 32 2.10 -0.73 -4.42
N ALA A 33 1.79 0.00 -3.34
CA ALA A 33 2.73 0.20 -2.23
C ALA A 33 3.18 -1.14 -1.64
N LYS A 34 2.25 -2.09 -1.46
CA LYS A 34 2.58 -3.42 -0.95
C LYS A 34 3.48 -4.22 -1.89
N ILE A 35 3.27 -4.12 -3.19
CA ILE A 35 4.15 -4.76 -4.18
C ILE A 35 5.56 -4.16 -4.12
N LEU A 36 5.69 -2.83 -4.07
CA LEU A 36 6.97 -2.14 -3.97
C LEU A 36 7.71 -2.39 -2.64
N ASP A 37 6.97 -2.68 -1.57
CA ASP A 37 7.54 -3.12 -0.28
C ASP A 37 8.18 -4.50 -0.36
N TYR A 38 7.65 -5.39 -1.21
CA TYR A 38 8.24 -6.71 -1.45
C TYR A 38 9.34 -6.67 -2.50
N GLU A 39 9.16 -5.86 -3.54
CA GLU A 39 10.02 -5.77 -4.72
C GLU A 39 10.61 -4.36 -4.77
N ASP A 40 11.82 -4.17 -4.22
CA ASP A 40 12.46 -2.86 -4.01
C ASP A 40 12.39 -1.90 -5.21
N THR A 41 12.45 -2.41 -6.45
CA THR A 41 12.37 -1.56 -7.64
C THR A 41 11.72 -2.29 -8.81
N LEU A 42 10.52 -1.86 -9.18
CA LEU A 42 9.82 -2.30 -10.38
C LEU A 42 9.51 -1.12 -11.31
N THR A 43 9.58 -1.36 -12.62
CA THR A 43 9.06 -0.41 -13.60
C THR A 43 7.54 -0.38 -13.57
N GLN A 44 6.90 0.69 -14.08
CA GLN A 44 5.43 0.79 -14.14
C GLN A 44 4.77 -0.38 -14.88
N SER A 45 5.42 -0.90 -15.93
CA SER A 45 4.92 -2.06 -16.67
C SER A 45 4.97 -3.34 -15.84
N GLN A 46 6.07 -3.57 -15.10
CA GLN A 46 6.19 -4.72 -14.20
C GLN A 46 5.20 -4.64 -13.05
N ILE A 47 4.95 -3.44 -12.50
CA ILE A 47 3.91 -3.25 -11.48
C ILE A 47 2.53 -3.60 -12.05
N ALA A 48 2.24 -3.24 -13.31
CA ALA A 48 0.99 -3.61 -13.96
C ALA A 48 0.84 -5.12 -14.15
N GLU A 49 1.92 -5.82 -14.50
CA GLU A 49 1.97 -7.27 -14.61
C GLU A 49 1.76 -7.95 -13.25
N GLU A 50 2.49 -7.52 -12.22
CA GLU A 50 2.44 -8.12 -10.87
C GLU A 50 1.10 -7.84 -10.17
N SER A 51 0.59 -6.61 -10.27
CA SER A 51 -0.66 -6.21 -9.62
C SER A 51 -1.92 -6.69 -10.36
N LEU A 52 -1.78 -7.14 -11.61
CA LEU A 52 -2.88 -7.40 -12.54
C LEU A 52 -3.80 -6.19 -12.74
N LEU A 53 -3.32 -4.98 -12.45
CA LEU A 53 -4.07 -3.75 -12.67
C LEU A 53 -3.84 -3.21 -14.09
N PRO A 54 -4.85 -2.56 -14.69
CA PRO A 54 -4.65 -1.82 -15.92
C PRO A 54 -3.55 -0.75 -15.76
N PRO A 55 -2.72 -0.47 -16.79
CA PRO A 55 -1.64 0.52 -16.70
C PRO A 55 -2.09 1.93 -16.26
N ARG A 56 -3.32 2.34 -16.61
CA ARG A 56 -3.88 3.62 -16.14
C ARG A 56 -4.10 3.64 -14.62
N THR A 57 -4.51 2.52 -14.04
CA THR A 57 -4.72 2.38 -12.60
C THR A 57 -3.39 2.37 -11.86
N VAL A 58 -2.37 1.72 -12.42
CA VAL A 58 -1.00 1.76 -11.87
C VAL A 58 -0.45 3.19 -11.86
N ARG A 59 -0.57 3.92 -12.99
CA ARG A 59 -0.17 5.33 -13.04
C ARG A 59 -0.88 6.17 -11.98
N TYR A 60 -2.19 6.01 -11.85
CA TYR A 60 -2.96 6.73 -10.85
C TYR A 60 -2.54 6.39 -9.41
N ALA A 61 -2.28 5.11 -9.13
CA ALA A 61 -1.80 4.66 -7.83
C ALA A 61 -0.42 5.22 -7.49
N LEU A 62 0.53 5.20 -8.45
CA LEU A 62 1.87 5.76 -8.26
C LEU A 62 1.81 7.27 -8.03
N SER A 63 1.05 8.03 -8.82
CA SER A 63 0.91 9.48 -8.61
C SER A 63 0.34 9.79 -7.22
N ARG A 64 -0.65 9.03 -6.73
CA ARG A 64 -1.18 9.17 -5.37
C ARG A 64 -0.13 8.87 -4.29
N LEU A 65 0.72 7.87 -4.50
CA LEU A 65 1.77 7.52 -3.56
C LEU A 65 2.88 8.58 -3.52
N GLU A 66 3.26 9.10 -4.70
CA GLU A 66 4.21 10.21 -4.84
C GLU A 66 3.71 11.49 -4.15
N ASP A 67 2.42 11.84 -4.34
CA ASP A 67 1.80 13.02 -3.75
C ASP A 67 1.82 12.98 -2.20
N GLU A 68 1.75 11.79 -1.61
CA GLU A 68 1.76 11.56 -0.16
C GLU A 68 3.16 11.20 0.38
N GLY A 69 4.20 11.22 -0.46
CA GLY A 69 5.58 10.89 -0.08
C GLY A 69 5.78 9.45 0.39
N ALA A 70 4.96 8.52 -0.11
CA ALA A 70 4.96 7.11 0.30
C ALA A 70 5.82 6.20 -0.61
N VAL A 71 6.39 6.73 -1.70
CA VAL A 71 7.32 6.06 -2.63
C VAL A 71 8.39 7.03 -3.12
#